data_AF-A0A535ED00-F1
#
_entry.id   AF-A0A535ED00-F1
#
_cell.length_a   1.000
_cell.length_b   1.000
_cell.length_c   1.000
_cell.angle_alpha   90.00
_cell.angle_beta   90.00
_cell.angle_gamma   90.00
#
_symmetry.space_group_name_H-M   'P 1'
#
loop_
_entity.id
_entity.type
_entity.pdbx_description
1 polymer ?
#
loop_
_entity_poly.entity_id
_entity_poly.type
_entity_poly.pdbx_seq_one_letter_code
_entity_poly.pdbx_strand_id
1 'polypeptide(L)'
;MLISVYDGPVARSSTTSDVFNAIAEARRRDILDTLIAGEKAVGAIVSDLSMSQPQVSKHLRVLSEVGLVSCRSEGRHRLYRLEPARLRPFHDWLAKYERAWNDRLDRMGDYLNELQQQNTGRVLVPTRAEILDTLAASQTQVMTFFQGLSPEDLERPATASDVPGAAPWRARDHLAHLAKSERRIQHLLGRALAGEGRDALLRLQYPEGMPMPAVLGDLSALTQEEMERLVLAVARVNQADVDEHHDDSLETLAADYLATREDTLDLLHQFTDDQLAARLPTVVGDQAAGGLFAGRAEHAAEHITSVEEALRQRV
;
A
#
# COMPACT_ATOMS: atom_id res chain seq x y z
N MET A 1 49.13 -51.67 11.18
CA MET A 1 48.30 -51.45 12.37
C MET A 1 46.89 -51.19 11.87
N LEU A 2 45.98 -52.14 12.11
CA LEU A 2 44.57 -52.12 11.70
C LEU A 2 43.80 -51.07 12.51
N ILE A 3 43.07 -50.18 11.85
CA ILE A 3 41.88 -49.54 12.43
C ILE A 3 40.71 -49.88 11.52
N SER A 4 39.91 -50.81 12.03
CA SER A 4 38.59 -51.19 11.54
C SER A 4 37.64 -50.01 11.75
N VAL A 5 37.03 -49.52 10.68
CA VAL A 5 35.81 -48.73 10.77
C VAL A 5 34.72 -49.61 10.18
N TYR A 6 33.94 -50.21 11.06
CA TYR A 6 32.68 -50.85 10.73
C TYR A 6 31.76 -49.79 10.09
N ASP A 7 31.55 -49.89 8.78
CA ASP A 7 30.44 -49.23 8.09
C ASP A 7 29.22 -50.16 8.17
N GLY A 8 28.52 -50.10 9.30
CA GLY A 8 27.21 -50.71 9.43
C GLY A 8 26.17 -49.83 8.73
N PRO A 9 25.17 -50.41 8.03
CA PRO A 9 24.13 -49.61 7.40
C PRO A 9 23.38 -48.84 8.48
N VAL A 10 23.57 -47.51 8.51
CA VAL A 10 22.66 -46.63 9.23
C VAL A 10 21.33 -46.74 8.50
N ALA A 11 20.42 -47.54 9.05
CA ALA A 11 19.05 -47.54 8.60
C ALA A 11 18.58 -46.08 8.63
N ARG A 12 18.30 -45.49 7.46
CA ARG A 12 17.61 -44.20 7.38
C ARG A 12 16.35 -44.35 8.23
N SER A 13 16.23 -43.56 9.30
CA SER A 13 14.96 -43.43 10.01
C SER A 13 13.90 -43.20 8.95
N SER A 14 12.78 -43.95 9.00
CA SER A 14 11.68 -43.77 8.07
C SER A 14 11.38 -42.28 7.92
N THR A 15 11.31 -41.81 6.69
CA THR A 15 11.21 -40.40 6.26
C THR A 15 9.94 -39.68 6.77
N THR A 16 9.21 -40.28 7.71
CA THR A 16 7.95 -39.83 8.28
C THR A 16 8.11 -39.18 9.67
N SER A 17 9.31 -39.20 10.27
CA SER A 17 9.51 -38.82 11.68
C SER A 17 10.01 -37.37 11.92
N ASP A 18 9.90 -36.47 10.95
CA ASP A 18 10.30 -35.07 11.11
C ASP A 18 9.13 -34.11 10.82
N VAL A 19 9.08 -33.00 11.56
CA VAL A 19 8.09 -31.92 11.46
C VAL A 19 7.99 -31.41 10.03
N PHE A 20 9.10 -31.26 9.31
CA PHE A 20 9.12 -30.82 7.91
C PHE A 20 8.34 -31.76 6.98
N ASN A 21 8.55 -33.07 7.12
CA ASN A 21 7.84 -34.07 6.31
C ASN A 21 6.37 -34.20 6.74
N ALA A 22 6.08 -33.99 8.02
CA ALA A 22 4.71 -33.95 8.51
C ALA A 22 3.95 -32.77 7.87
N ILE A 23 4.47 -31.55 7.92
CA ILE A 23 3.73 -30.38 7.38
C ILE A 23 3.75 -30.27 5.85
N ALA A 24 4.63 -30.99 5.14
CA ALA A 24 4.66 -30.97 3.68
C ALA A 24 3.32 -31.40 3.03
N GLU A 25 2.58 -32.29 3.69
CA GLU A 25 1.30 -32.80 3.19
C GLU A 25 0.15 -31.83 3.55
N ALA A 26 -0.67 -31.51 2.54
CA ALA A 26 -1.70 -30.46 2.66
C ALA A 26 -2.77 -30.78 3.70
N ARG A 27 -3.29 -32.02 3.76
CA ARG A 27 -4.34 -32.39 4.72
C ARG A 27 -3.88 -32.33 6.17
N ARG A 28 -2.60 -32.59 6.43
CA ARG A 28 -2.01 -32.39 7.76
C ARG A 28 -1.97 -30.91 8.15
N ARG A 29 -1.70 -30.00 7.21
CA ARG A 29 -1.80 -28.55 7.46
C ARG A 29 -3.24 -28.14 7.74
N ASP A 30 -4.20 -28.58 6.93
CA ASP A 30 -5.63 -28.33 7.15
C ASP A 30 -6.06 -28.75 8.58
N ILE A 31 -5.60 -29.93 9.05
CA ILE A 31 -5.88 -30.40 10.41
C ILE A 31 -5.26 -29.49 11.47
N LEU A 32 -4.00 -29.07 11.31
CA LEU A 32 -3.35 -28.15 12.25
C LEU A 32 -4.09 -26.82 12.29
N ASP A 33 -4.54 -26.30 11.14
CA ASP A 33 -5.30 -25.05 11.03
C ASP A 33 -6.63 -25.14 11.78
N THR A 34 -7.35 -26.26 11.69
CA THR A 34 -8.59 -26.46 12.47
C THR A 34 -8.38 -26.46 13.97
N LEU A 35 -7.17 -26.74 14.45
CA LEU A 35 -6.79 -26.82 15.86
C LEU A 35 -6.17 -25.52 16.40
N ILE A 36 -5.97 -24.49 15.56
CA ILE A 36 -5.42 -23.19 15.99
C ILE A 36 -6.32 -22.54 17.04
N ALA A 37 -7.63 -22.59 16.84
CA ALA A 37 -8.61 -21.95 17.73
C ALA A 37 -8.84 -22.72 19.04
N GLY A 38 -8.32 -23.94 19.18
CA GLY A 38 -8.49 -24.75 20.38
C GLY A 38 -8.56 -26.25 20.10
N GLU A 39 -8.69 -27.02 21.18
CA GLU A 39 -8.78 -28.48 21.10
C GLU A 39 -10.10 -28.96 20.46
N LYS A 40 -10.03 -30.03 19.66
CA LYS A 40 -11.21 -30.60 18.99
C LYS A 40 -11.23 -32.12 19.04
N ALA A 41 -12.45 -32.68 19.09
CA ALA A 41 -12.65 -34.11 18.92
C ALA A 41 -12.44 -34.52 17.46
N VAL A 42 -12.00 -35.76 17.22
CA VAL A 42 -11.84 -36.30 15.84
C VAL A 42 -13.09 -36.12 14.99
N GLY A 43 -14.28 -36.34 15.56
CA GLY A 43 -15.54 -36.17 14.84
C GLY A 43 -15.80 -34.74 14.38
N ALA A 44 -15.38 -33.74 15.17
CA ALA A 44 -15.47 -32.34 14.78
C ALA A 44 -14.50 -32.04 13.63
N ILE A 45 -13.25 -32.53 13.71
CA ILE A 45 -12.25 -32.36 12.64
C ILE A 45 -12.72 -33.03 11.32
N VAL A 46 -13.35 -34.20 11.43
CA VAL A 46 -13.99 -34.90 10.29
C VAL A 46 -15.07 -34.04 9.64
N SER A 47 -15.93 -33.41 10.46
CA SER A 47 -16.98 -32.51 9.98
C SER A 47 -16.41 -31.27 9.30
N ASP A 48 -15.43 -30.62 9.95
CA ASP A 48 -14.82 -29.38 9.48
C ASP A 48 -14.10 -29.57 8.13
N LEU A 49 -13.45 -30.72 7.93
CA LEU A 49 -12.66 -31.00 6.74
C LEU A 49 -13.38 -31.86 5.69
N SER A 50 -14.60 -32.32 5.97
CA SER A 50 -15.35 -33.25 5.11
C SER A 50 -14.52 -34.49 4.68
N MET A 51 -13.70 -35.00 5.60
CA MET A 51 -12.81 -36.15 5.38
C MET A 51 -13.30 -37.36 6.16
N SER A 52 -13.02 -38.58 5.66
CA SER A 52 -13.39 -39.78 6.42
C SER A 52 -12.60 -39.89 7.74
N GLN A 53 -13.24 -40.42 8.79
CA GLN A 53 -12.60 -40.62 10.09
C GLN A 53 -11.30 -41.47 10.03
N PRO A 54 -11.20 -42.54 9.21
CA PRO A 54 -9.94 -43.26 9.04
C PRO A 54 -8.82 -42.41 8.47
N GLN A 55 -9.12 -41.52 7.51
CA GLN A 55 -8.13 -40.60 6.94
C GLN A 55 -7.65 -39.60 7.99
N VAL A 56 -8.56 -38.91 8.67
CA VAL A 56 -8.23 -37.94 9.74
C VAL A 56 -7.40 -38.61 10.83
N SER A 57 -7.78 -39.81 11.27
CA SER A 57 -7.04 -40.56 12.29
C SER A 57 -5.62 -40.92 11.85
N LYS A 58 -5.42 -41.24 10.56
CA LYS A 58 -4.09 -41.51 10.00
C LYS A 58 -3.21 -40.26 10.02
N HIS A 59 -3.74 -39.10 9.63
CA HIS A 59 -3.01 -37.84 9.67
C HIS A 59 -2.69 -37.41 11.11
N LEU A 60 -3.66 -37.49 12.02
CA LEU A 60 -3.47 -37.19 13.45
C LEU A 60 -2.43 -38.08 14.11
N ARG A 61 -2.34 -39.36 13.72
CA ARG A 61 -1.28 -40.26 14.18
C ARG A 61 0.10 -39.75 13.80
N VAL A 62 0.33 -39.42 12.53
CA VAL A 62 1.62 -38.88 12.07
C VAL A 62 1.95 -37.57 12.79
N LEU A 63 0.97 -36.67 12.91
CA LEU A 63 1.15 -35.40 13.64
C LEU A 63 1.48 -35.62 15.13
N SER A 64 0.88 -36.63 15.76
CA SER A 64 1.17 -36.99 17.16
C SER A 64 2.56 -37.60 17.30
N GLU A 65 2.98 -38.44 16.36
CA GLU A 65 4.31 -39.08 16.35
C GLU A 65 5.45 -38.05 16.26
N VAL A 66 5.24 -36.94 15.51
CA VAL A 66 6.19 -35.82 15.46
C VAL A 66 5.95 -34.74 16.53
N GLY A 67 4.96 -34.95 17.41
CA GLY A 67 4.62 -34.07 18.52
C GLY A 67 3.92 -32.76 18.14
N LEU A 68 3.47 -32.58 16.90
CA LEU A 68 2.73 -31.38 16.47
C LEU A 68 1.33 -31.30 17.05
N VAL A 69 0.77 -32.43 17.49
CA VAL A 69 -0.48 -32.46 18.25
C VAL A 69 -0.35 -33.36 19.48
N SER A 70 -1.05 -32.98 20.55
CA SER A 70 -1.27 -33.83 21.73
C SER A 70 -2.69 -34.38 21.74
N CYS A 71 -2.90 -35.51 22.42
CA CYS A 71 -4.18 -36.20 22.50
C CYS A 71 -4.53 -36.49 23.95
N ARG A 72 -5.72 -36.06 24.40
CA ARG A 72 -6.28 -36.42 25.72
C ARG A 72 -7.62 -37.14 25.57
N SER A 73 -7.89 -38.09 26.46
CA SER A 73 -9.19 -38.77 26.52
C SER A 73 -10.16 -37.98 27.39
N GLU A 74 -11.38 -37.75 26.89
CA GLU A 74 -12.49 -37.18 27.65
C GLU A 74 -13.73 -38.03 27.43
N GLY A 75 -14.03 -38.89 28.40
CA GLY A 75 -15.06 -39.92 28.27
C GLY A 75 -14.81 -40.85 27.09
N ARG A 76 -15.72 -40.85 26.11
CA ARG A 76 -15.59 -41.64 24.87
C ARG A 76 -14.90 -40.88 23.73
N HIS A 77 -14.56 -39.61 23.93
CA HIS A 77 -13.95 -38.77 22.91
C HIS A 77 -12.44 -38.66 23.08
N ARG A 78 -11.74 -38.54 21.96
CA ARG A 78 -10.32 -38.19 21.92
C ARG A 78 -10.21 -36.76 21.42
N LEU A 79 -9.74 -35.87 22.29
CA LEU A 79 -9.53 -34.46 22.00
C LEU A 79 -8.09 -34.25 21.59
N TYR A 80 -7.89 -33.57 20.47
CA TYR A 80 -6.59 -33.22 19.93
C TYR A 80 -6.34 -31.74 20.09
N ARG A 81 -5.09 -31.37 20.38
CA ARG A 81 -4.66 -29.99 20.54
C ARG A 81 -3.37 -29.76 19.76
N LEU A 82 -3.26 -28.62 19.10
CA LEU A 82 -2.02 -28.18 18.46
C LEU A 82 -0.94 -27.91 19.53
N GLU A 83 0.32 -28.25 19.24
CA GLU A 83 1.48 -27.92 20.06
C GLU A 83 2.38 -26.90 19.32
N PRO A 84 2.07 -25.59 19.36
CA PRO A 84 2.73 -24.59 18.52
C PRO A 84 4.24 -24.50 18.76
N ALA A 85 4.69 -24.77 20.00
CA ALA A 85 6.10 -24.78 20.35
C ALA A 85 6.93 -25.74 19.49
N ARG A 86 6.33 -26.81 18.95
CA ARG A 86 6.99 -27.78 18.07
C ARG A 86 7.15 -27.30 16.63
N LEU A 87 6.45 -26.24 16.23
CA LEU A 87 6.62 -25.57 14.94
C LEU A 87 7.77 -24.54 14.93
N ARG A 88 8.34 -24.22 16.10
CA ARG A 88 9.40 -23.21 16.23
C ARG A 88 10.62 -23.44 15.31
N PRO A 89 11.16 -24.67 15.17
CA PRO A 89 12.28 -24.90 14.25
C PRO A 89 11.94 -24.60 12.79
N PHE A 90 10.69 -24.84 12.37
CA PHE A 90 10.20 -24.53 11.04
C PHE A 90 10.06 -23.01 10.83
N HIS A 91 9.46 -22.32 11.81
CA HIS A 91 9.39 -20.86 11.83
C HIS A 91 10.78 -20.22 11.74
N ASP A 92 11.73 -20.67 12.57
CA ASP A 92 13.08 -20.11 12.62
C ASP A 92 13.88 -20.37 11.33
N TRP A 93 13.57 -21.46 10.62
CA TRP A 93 14.12 -21.75 9.30
C TRP A 93 13.52 -20.83 8.23
N LEU A 94 12.18 -20.69 8.17
CA LEU A 94 11.51 -19.78 7.22
C LEU A 94 11.95 -18.33 7.40
N ALA A 95 12.08 -17.86 8.65
CA ALA A 95 12.51 -16.50 8.97
C ALA A 95 13.89 -16.14 8.39
N LYS A 96 14.76 -17.13 8.10
CA LYS A 96 16.04 -16.88 7.41
C LYS A 96 15.84 -16.52 5.95
N TYR A 97 14.91 -17.16 5.27
CA TYR A 97 14.59 -16.89 3.86
C TYR A 97 13.80 -15.60 3.73
N GLU A 98 12.87 -15.34 4.65
CA GLU A 98 12.14 -14.08 4.73
C GLU A 98 13.11 -12.89 4.87
N ARG A 99 14.07 -12.96 5.81
CA ARG A 99 15.14 -11.96 5.90
C ARG A 99 15.93 -11.82 4.61
N ALA A 100 16.36 -12.92 4.00
CA ALA A 100 17.14 -12.86 2.76
C ALA A 100 16.36 -12.28 1.58
N TRP A 101 15.04 -12.51 1.52
CA TRP A 101 14.15 -11.91 0.53
C TRP A 101 13.94 -10.42 0.78
N ASN A 102 13.67 -10.03 2.02
CA ASN A 102 13.52 -8.63 2.41
C ASN A 102 14.82 -7.86 2.15
N ASP A 103 15.97 -8.37 2.58
CA ASP A 103 17.27 -7.75 2.30
C ASP A 103 17.54 -7.60 0.79
N ARG A 104 17.03 -8.52 -0.05
CA ARG A 104 17.16 -8.43 -1.50
C ARG A 104 16.22 -7.38 -2.09
N LEU A 105 15.00 -7.29 -1.59
CA LEU A 105 14.03 -6.28 -1.98
C LEU A 105 14.50 -4.88 -1.55
N ASP A 106 15.03 -4.75 -0.33
CA ASP A 106 15.60 -3.52 0.20
C ASP A 106 16.77 -3.05 -0.65
N ARG A 107 17.75 -3.94 -0.94
CA ARG A 107 18.85 -3.61 -1.88
C ARG A 107 18.38 -3.20 -3.27
N MET A 108 17.24 -3.73 -3.72
CA MET A 108 16.66 -3.36 -5.00
C MET A 108 15.99 -1.98 -4.91
N GLY A 109 15.31 -1.68 -3.81
CA GLY A 109 14.81 -0.35 -3.48
C GLY A 109 15.93 0.67 -3.38
N ASP A 110 17.01 0.36 -2.67
CA ASP A 110 18.21 1.19 -2.57
C ASP A 110 18.83 1.43 -3.94
N TYR A 111 18.95 0.39 -4.78
CA TYR A 111 19.47 0.53 -6.14
C TYR A 111 18.56 1.37 -7.05
N LEU A 112 17.24 1.24 -6.93
CA LEU A 112 16.28 2.09 -7.65
C LEU A 112 16.38 3.55 -7.19
N ASN A 113 16.50 3.78 -5.88
CA ASN A 113 16.71 5.10 -5.29
C ASN A 113 18.06 5.69 -5.74
N GLU A 114 19.13 4.90 -5.77
CA GLU A 114 20.43 5.30 -6.29
C GLU A 114 20.36 5.63 -7.78
N LEU A 115 19.65 4.85 -8.60
CA LEU A 115 19.43 5.16 -10.01
C LEU A 115 18.63 6.45 -10.21
N GLN A 116 17.62 6.71 -9.37
CA GLN A 116 16.86 7.96 -9.38
C GLN A 116 17.74 9.15 -8.97
N GLN A 117 18.57 8.99 -7.94
CA GLN A 117 19.49 10.01 -7.45
C GLN A 117 20.66 10.26 -8.43
N GLN A 118 21.21 9.23 -9.06
CA GLN A 118 22.25 9.35 -10.09
C GLN A 118 21.69 9.93 -11.40
N ASN A 119 20.40 9.75 -11.68
CA ASN A 119 19.66 10.43 -12.74
C ASN A 119 19.19 11.85 -12.36
N THR A 120 19.71 12.48 -11.30
CA THR A 120 19.34 13.87 -10.94
C THR A 120 19.76 14.92 -12.01
N GLY A 121 20.49 14.53 -13.08
CA GLY A 121 20.67 15.34 -14.30
C GLY A 121 19.69 15.02 -15.45
N ARG A 122 18.92 13.95 -15.35
CA ARG A 122 17.91 13.46 -16.30
C ARG A 122 16.75 12.87 -15.48
N VAL A 123 15.86 13.71 -14.98
CA VAL A 123 14.52 13.24 -14.59
C VAL A 123 14.02 12.39 -15.76
N LEU A 124 13.79 11.11 -15.52
CA LEU A 124 13.27 10.20 -16.54
C LEU A 124 11.88 10.73 -16.86
N VAL A 125 11.79 11.52 -17.93
CA VAL A 125 10.52 12.04 -18.41
C VAL A 125 9.70 10.81 -18.77
N PRO A 126 8.57 10.56 -18.09
CA PRO A 126 7.76 9.40 -18.40
C PRO A 126 7.24 9.54 -19.83
N THR A 127 7.30 8.46 -20.58
CA THR A 127 6.67 8.37 -21.90
C THR A 127 5.16 8.48 -21.74
N ARG A 128 4.46 8.87 -22.81
CA ARG A 128 3.00 8.93 -22.81
C ARG A 128 2.35 7.61 -22.35
N ALA A 129 2.89 6.47 -22.80
CA ALA A 129 2.39 5.16 -22.41
C ALA A 129 2.53 4.94 -20.89
N GLU A 130 3.69 5.26 -20.32
CA GLU A 130 3.93 5.15 -18.87
C GLU A 130 3.01 6.09 -18.07
N ILE A 131 2.76 7.31 -18.56
CA ILE A 131 1.81 8.24 -17.93
C ILE A 131 0.40 7.64 -17.92
N LEU A 132 -0.07 7.12 -19.06
CA LEU A 132 -1.40 6.50 -19.19
C LEU A 132 -1.55 5.30 -18.26
N ASP A 133 -0.56 4.39 -18.25
CA ASP A 133 -0.57 3.21 -17.39
C ASP A 133 -0.57 3.61 -15.90
N THR A 134 0.22 4.61 -15.53
CA THR A 134 0.29 5.15 -14.17
C THR A 134 -1.05 5.75 -13.72
N LEU A 135 -1.68 6.57 -14.57
CA LEU A 135 -2.98 7.16 -14.29
C LEU A 135 -4.10 6.10 -14.22
N ALA A 136 -4.10 5.10 -15.10
CA ALA A 136 -5.08 4.02 -15.08
C ALA A 136 -4.95 3.15 -13.82
N ALA A 137 -3.73 2.80 -13.43
CA ALA A 137 -3.45 2.06 -12.21
C ALA A 137 -3.89 2.86 -10.96
N SER A 138 -3.53 4.14 -10.89
CA SER A 138 -3.93 5.03 -9.80
C SER A 138 -5.45 5.19 -9.71
N GLN A 139 -6.16 5.37 -10.84
CA GLN A 139 -7.62 5.44 -10.84
C GLN A 139 -8.23 4.17 -10.23
N THR A 140 -7.75 3.01 -10.67
CA THR A 140 -8.22 1.72 -10.17
C THR A 140 -7.96 1.59 -8.67
N GLN A 141 -6.79 1.98 -8.20
CA GLN A 141 -6.41 1.94 -6.79
C GLN A 141 -7.30 2.84 -5.94
N VAL A 142 -7.47 4.11 -6.33
CA VAL A 142 -8.31 5.09 -5.64
C VAL A 142 -9.74 4.60 -5.54
N MET A 143 -10.33 4.18 -6.67
CA MET A 143 -11.72 3.73 -6.69
C MET A 143 -11.93 2.48 -5.86
N THR A 144 -11.05 1.49 -5.99
CA THR A 144 -11.12 0.24 -5.22
C THR A 144 -11.01 0.52 -3.72
N PHE A 145 -10.12 1.43 -3.33
CA PHE A 145 -9.93 1.79 -1.93
C PHE A 145 -11.18 2.43 -1.33
N PHE A 146 -11.63 3.57 -1.88
CA PHE A 146 -12.73 4.33 -1.28
C PHE A 146 -14.08 3.61 -1.39
N GLN A 147 -14.36 2.89 -2.48
CA GLN A 147 -15.58 2.08 -2.61
C GLN A 147 -15.55 0.81 -1.75
N GLY A 148 -14.36 0.37 -1.33
CA GLY A 148 -14.18 -0.76 -0.44
C GLY A 148 -14.38 -0.43 1.04
N LEU A 149 -14.41 0.86 1.41
CA LEU A 149 -14.63 1.29 2.79
C LEU A 149 -16.10 1.10 3.20
N SER A 150 -16.30 0.78 4.48
CA SER A 150 -17.65 0.74 5.05
C SER A 150 -18.23 2.15 5.21
N PRO A 151 -19.57 2.32 5.27
CA PRO A 151 -20.18 3.63 5.57
C PRO A 151 -19.67 4.27 6.87
N GLU A 152 -19.35 3.47 7.89
CA GLU A 152 -18.76 3.97 9.14
C GLU A 152 -17.33 4.48 8.93
N ASP A 153 -16.50 3.72 8.21
CA ASP A 153 -15.10 4.11 7.95
C ASP A 153 -15.01 5.35 7.04
N LEU A 154 -15.96 5.51 6.11
CA LEU A 154 -16.06 6.69 5.24
C LEU A 154 -16.29 8.00 6.02
N GLU A 155 -17.09 7.94 7.09
CA GLU A 155 -17.42 9.09 7.95
C GLU A 155 -16.42 9.31 9.08
N ARG A 156 -15.50 8.37 9.28
CA ARG A 156 -14.56 8.40 10.39
C ARG A 156 -13.49 9.47 10.16
N PRO A 157 -13.16 10.28 11.20
CA PRO A 157 -11.96 11.12 11.20
C PRO A 157 -10.71 10.31 10.87
N ALA A 158 -10.01 10.67 9.79
CA ALA A 158 -8.82 9.99 9.30
C ALA A 158 -7.56 10.83 9.57
N THR A 159 -7.50 12.05 9.06
CA THR A 159 -6.31 12.92 9.20
C THR A 159 -6.66 14.25 9.86
N ALA A 160 -5.72 14.84 10.59
CA ALA A 160 -5.91 16.18 11.14
C ALA A 160 -5.93 17.21 10.01
N SER A 161 -6.74 18.26 10.14
CA SER A 161 -6.64 19.41 9.25
C SER A 161 -5.42 20.24 9.62
N ASP A 162 -4.70 20.71 8.59
CA ASP A 162 -3.58 21.65 8.75
C ASP A 162 -4.06 23.08 9.12
N VAL A 163 -5.38 23.34 9.10
CA VAL A 163 -5.95 24.60 9.57
C VAL A 163 -6.19 24.51 11.09
N PRO A 164 -5.56 25.38 11.91
CA PRO A 164 -5.73 25.35 13.35
C PRO A 164 -7.20 25.48 13.78
N GLY A 165 -7.67 24.48 14.54
CA GLY A 165 -9.04 24.43 15.07
C GLY A 165 -10.10 23.91 14.10
N ALA A 166 -9.74 23.57 12.87
CA ALA A 166 -10.66 22.90 11.94
C ALA A 166 -10.89 21.44 12.36
N ALA A 167 -12.02 20.89 11.90
CA ALA A 167 -12.33 19.48 12.11
C ALA A 167 -11.32 18.60 11.34
N PRO A 168 -10.97 17.41 11.86
CA PRO A 168 -10.20 16.43 11.09
C PRO A 168 -10.95 16.04 9.81
N TRP A 169 -10.20 15.73 8.75
CA TRP A 169 -10.75 15.19 7.52
C TRP A 169 -11.21 13.76 7.73
N ARG A 170 -12.39 13.45 7.22
CA ARG A 170 -12.88 12.08 7.15
C ARG A 170 -12.23 11.34 5.99
N ALA A 171 -12.32 10.02 5.97
CA ALA A 171 -11.79 9.23 4.86
C ALA A 171 -12.33 9.73 3.50
N ARG A 172 -13.65 9.96 3.38
CA ARG A 172 -14.25 10.41 2.12
C ARG A 172 -13.80 11.81 1.66
N ASP A 173 -13.42 12.68 2.60
CA ASP A 173 -13.01 14.06 2.30
C ASP A 173 -11.70 14.07 1.47
N HIS A 174 -10.86 13.04 1.63
CA HIS A 174 -9.67 12.85 0.80
C HIS A 174 -10.01 12.63 -0.68
N LEU A 175 -11.10 11.94 -1.01
CA LEU A 175 -11.48 11.73 -2.42
C LEU A 175 -11.86 13.06 -3.10
N ALA A 176 -12.60 13.92 -2.39
CA ALA A 176 -12.92 15.27 -2.86
C ALA A 176 -11.64 16.09 -3.09
N HIS A 177 -10.70 16.04 -2.13
CA HIS A 177 -9.41 16.71 -2.25
C HIS A 177 -8.60 16.22 -3.47
N LEU A 178 -8.56 14.91 -3.74
CA LEU A 178 -7.84 14.36 -4.89
C LEU A 178 -8.36 14.94 -6.21
N ALA A 179 -9.69 15.01 -6.39
CA ALA A 179 -10.29 15.61 -7.58
C ALA A 179 -9.93 17.10 -7.71
N LYS A 180 -10.03 17.89 -6.64
CA LYS A 180 -9.70 19.34 -6.65
C LYS A 180 -8.20 19.60 -6.89
N SER A 181 -7.33 18.79 -6.29
CA SER A 181 -5.88 18.85 -6.51
C SER A 181 -5.52 18.54 -7.95
N GLU A 182 -6.17 17.55 -8.57
CA GLU A 182 -5.96 17.19 -9.97
C GLU A 182 -6.41 18.31 -10.91
N ARG A 183 -7.56 18.95 -10.66
CA ARG A 183 -8.01 20.14 -11.41
C ARG A 183 -7.05 21.32 -11.36
N ARG A 184 -6.39 21.55 -10.22
CA ARG A 184 -5.34 22.58 -10.12
C ARG A 184 -4.17 22.30 -11.07
N ILE A 185 -3.74 21.03 -11.15
CA ILE A 185 -2.69 20.61 -12.07
C ILE A 185 -3.15 20.71 -13.53
N GLN A 186 -4.39 20.31 -13.85
CA GLN A 186 -4.97 20.52 -15.17
C GLN A 186 -4.97 21.99 -15.57
N HIS A 187 -5.33 22.89 -14.64
CA HIS A 187 -5.29 24.32 -14.89
C HIS A 187 -3.87 24.79 -15.22
N LEU A 188 -2.87 24.42 -14.40
CA LEU A 188 -1.47 24.74 -14.67
C LEU A 188 -1.00 24.23 -16.04
N LEU A 189 -1.28 22.97 -16.35
CA LEU A 189 -0.90 22.32 -17.61
C LEU A 189 -1.60 22.95 -18.82
N GLY A 190 -2.89 23.27 -18.71
CA GLY A 190 -3.64 23.93 -19.76
C GLY A 190 -3.10 25.33 -20.08
N ARG A 191 -2.72 26.10 -19.06
CA ARG A 191 -2.10 27.43 -19.22
C ARG A 191 -0.70 27.31 -19.84
N ALA A 192 0.06 26.29 -19.46
CA ALA A 192 1.35 25.99 -20.08
C ALA A 192 1.20 25.58 -21.56
N LEU A 193 0.21 24.75 -21.90
CA LEU A 193 -0.11 24.37 -23.27
C LEU A 193 -0.52 25.57 -24.14
N ALA A 194 -1.22 26.55 -23.53
CA ALA A 194 -1.57 27.82 -24.15
C ALA A 194 -0.36 28.77 -24.35
N GLY A 195 0.84 28.38 -23.90
CA GLY A 195 2.08 29.12 -24.10
C GLY A 195 2.31 30.25 -23.09
N GLU A 196 1.73 30.17 -21.89
CA GLU A 196 1.97 31.19 -20.87
C GLU A 196 3.39 31.18 -20.31
N GLY A 197 3.87 32.39 -20.00
CA GLY A 197 5.21 32.61 -19.50
C GLY A 197 5.40 32.16 -18.05
N ARG A 198 6.66 32.04 -17.64
CA ARG A 198 7.09 31.54 -16.32
C ARG A 198 6.37 32.20 -15.15
N ASP A 199 6.32 33.53 -15.13
CA ASP A 199 5.76 34.28 -14.00
C ASP A 199 4.25 34.05 -13.85
N ALA A 200 3.54 33.91 -14.97
CA ALA A 200 2.11 33.60 -14.97
C ALA A 200 1.89 32.18 -14.40
N LEU A 201 2.65 31.19 -14.88
CA LEU A 201 2.56 29.81 -14.41
C LEU A 201 2.92 29.67 -12.93
N LEU A 202 3.95 30.37 -12.45
CA LEU A 202 4.30 30.38 -11.03
C LEU A 202 3.21 31.04 -10.20
N ARG A 203 2.63 32.17 -10.64
CA ARG A 203 1.57 32.86 -9.90
C ARG A 203 0.34 31.98 -9.66
N LEU A 204 -0.02 31.12 -10.61
CA LEU A 204 -1.17 30.21 -10.49
C LEU A 204 -1.04 29.20 -9.35
N GLN A 205 0.18 28.93 -8.88
CA GLN A 205 0.46 27.92 -7.86
C GLN A 205 0.44 28.47 -6.43
N TYR A 206 0.21 29.79 -6.28
CA TYR A 206 0.05 30.43 -4.98
C TYR A 206 -1.42 30.83 -4.78
N PRO A 207 -1.98 30.65 -3.56
CA PRO A 207 -3.37 31.05 -3.26
C PRO A 207 -3.70 32.48 -3.68
N GLU A 208 -4.95 32.71 -4.07
CA GLU A 208 -5.44 34.04 -4.41
C GLU A 208 -5.41 34.97 -3.19
N GLY A 209 -5.06 36.25 -3.39
CA GLY A 209 -4.96 37.24 -2.31
C GLY A 209 -3.77 37.08 -1.36
N MET A 210 -2.99 36.00 -1.45
CA MET A 210 -1.76 35.83 -0.68
C MET A 210 -0.67 36.81 -1.17
N PRO A 211 0.04 37.51 -0.27
CA PRO A 211 1.26 38.23 -0.63
C PRO A 211 2.30 37.27 -1.20
N MET A 212 2.78 37.55 -2.43
CA MET A 212 3.76 36.70 -3.10
C MET A 212 5.12 36.77 -2.37
N PRO A 213 5.83 35.64 -2.24
CA PRO A 213 7.18 35.64 -1.68
C PRO A 213 8.17 36.34 -2.61
N ALA A 214 9.31 36.72 -2.04
CA ALA A 214 10.37 37.41 -2.78
C ALA A 214 10.99 36.55 -3.89
N VAL A 215 11.07 35.23 -3.69
CA VAL A 215 11.58 34.26 -4.65
C VAL A 215 10.46 33.29 -5.02
N LEU A 216 10.17 33.20 -6.32
CA LEU A 216 9.15 32.30 -6.87
C LEU A 216 9.78 31.03 -7.43
N GLY A 217 9.12 29.90 -7.20
CA GLY A 217 9.55 28.62 -7.76
C GLY A 217 10.73 27.95 -7.05
N ASP A 218 11.09 28.45 -5.87
CA ASP A 218 12.10 27.86 -5.01
C ASP A 218 11.63 27.92 -3.55
N LEU A 219 10.98 26.85 -3.10
CA LEU A 219 10.55 26.72 -1.70
C LEU A 219 11.72 26.82 -0.71
N SER A 220 12.95 26.44 -1.11
CA SER A 220 14.12 26.46 -0.22
C SER A 220 14.65 27.88 0.02
N ALA A 221 14.31 28.82 -0.86
CA ALA A 221 14.66 30.23 -0.74
C ALA A 221 13.67 31.04 0.12
N LEU A 222 12.54 30.44 0.52
CA LEU A 222 11.55 31.13 1.35
C LEU A 222 12.06 31.31 2.77
N THR A 223 11.75 32.46 3.36
CA THR A 223 11.89 32.63 4.80
C THR A 223 10.93 31.72 5.55
N GLN A 224 11.22 31.42 6.82
CA GLN A 224 10.31 30.63 7.65
C GLN A 224 8.90 31.24 7.71
N GLU A 225 8.79 32.56 7.82
CA GLU A 225 7.49 33.25 7.86
C GLU A 225 6.72 33.13 6.53
N GLU A 226 7.41 33.26 5.39
CA GLU A 226 6.80 33.05 4.08
C GLU A 226 6.34 31.61 3.89
N MET A 227 7.14 30.64 4.36
CA MET A 227 6.81 29.22 4.32
C MET A 227 5.57 28.90 5.18
N GLU A 228 5.55 29.34 6.44
CA GLU A 228 4.41 29.15 7.34
C GLU A 228 3.13 29.79 6.78
N ARG A 229 3.25 30.98 6.19
CA ARG A 229 2.13 31.65 5.52
C ARG A 229 1.64 30.87 4.30
N LEU A 230 2.56 30.35 3.48
CA LEU A 230 2.22 29.55 2.30
C LEU A 230 1.50 28.26 2.69
N VAL A 231 2.06 27.50 3.62
CA VAL A 231 1.49 26.25 4.13
C VAL A 231 0.08 26.49 4.66
N LEU A 232 -0.11 27.52 5.50
CA LEU A 232 -1.42 27.84 6.05
C LEU A 232 -2.41 28.31 4.96
N ALA A 233 -1.96 29.07 3.97
CA ALA A 233 -2.83 29.52 2.88
C ALA A 233 -3.28 28.34 2.00
N VAL A 234 -2.37 27.42 1.67
CA VAL A 234 -2.69 26.18 0.94
C VAL A 234 -3.64 25.30 1.76
N ALA A 235 -3.38 25.13 3.06
CA ALA A 235 -4.25 24.38 3.96
C ALA A 235 -5.67 24.94 3.98
N ARG A 236 -5.84 26.27 4.00
CA ARG A 236 -7.16 26.92 3.95
C ARG A 236 -7.88 26.69 2.63
N VAL A 237 -7.17 26.73 1.50
CA VAL A 237 -7.75 26.42 0.19
C VAL A 237 -8.21 24.97 0.15
N ASN A 238 -7.36 24.04 0.58
CA ASN A 238 -7.70 22.62 0.65
C ASN A 238 -8.90 22.36 1.58
N GLN A 239 -8.96 23.04 2.73
CA GLN A 239 -10.08 22.92 3.66
C GLN A 239 -11.38 23.44 3.02
N ALA A 240 -11.34 24.59 2.35
CA ALA A 240 -12.51 25.16 1.68
C ALA A 240 -13.03 24.23 0.57
N ASP A 241 -12.13 23.62 -0.19
CA ASP A 241 -12.49 22.62 -1.21
C ASP A 241 -13.20 21.41 -0.60
N VAL A 242 -12.70 20.90 0.53
CA VAL A 242 -13.31 19.77 1.24
C VAL A 242 -14.67 20.18 1.83
N ASP A 243 -14.76 21.37 2.40
CA ASP A 243 -16.00 21.89 3.01
C ASP A 243 -17.11 22.08 1.96
N GLU A 244 -16.77 22.47 0.73
CA GLU A 244 -17.71 22.58 -0.40
C GLU A 244 -18.38 21.23 -0.72
N HIS A 245 -17.67 20.13 -0.51
CA HIS A 245 -18.11 18.76 -0.77
C HIS A 245 -18.51 18.00 0.50
N HIS A 246 -18.69 18.70 1.63
CA HIS A 246 -18.90 18.08 2.93
C HIS A 246 -20.12 17.13 2.97
N ASP A 247 -21.19 17.51 2.26
CA ASP A 247 -22.48 16.82 2.23
C ASP A 247 -22.65 15.88 1.02
N ASP A 248 -21.66 15.80 0.13
CA ASP A 248 -21.74 14.95 -1.05
C ASP A 248 -21.64 13.47 -0.68
N SER A 249 -22.38 12.63 -1.40
CA SER A 249 -22.32 11.18 -1.24
C SER A 249 -21.05 10.61 -1.87
N LEU A 250 -20.65 9.40 -1.45
CA LEU A 250 -19.50 8.73 -2.06
C LEU A 250 -19.68 8.55 -3.57
N GLU A 251 -20.90 8.27 -4.04
CA GLU A 251 -21.21 8.16 -5.46
C GLU A 251 -20.97 9.47 -6.21
N THR A 252 -21.37 10.61 -5.64
CA THR A 252 -21.11 11.93 -6.22
C THR A 252 -19.62 12.22 -6.28
N LEU A 253 -18.88 11.98 -5.19
CA LEU A 253 -17.43 12.20 -5.13
C LEU A 253 -16.68 11.28 -6.11
N ALA A 254 -17.10 10.03 -6.22
CA ALA A 254 -16.55 9.06 -7.18
C ALA A 254 -16.78 9.50 -8.62
N ALA A 255 -17.99 9.96 -8.94
CA ALA A 255 -18.30 10.48 -10.26
C ALA A 255 -17.47 11.73 -10.59
N ASP A 256 -17.30 12.63 -9.62
CA ASP A 256 -16.50 13.85 -9.76
C ASP A 256 -15.01 13.54 -10.02
N TYR A 257 -14.45 12.59 -9.28
CA TYR A 257 -13.07 12.13 -9.48
C TYR A 257 -12.87 11.47 -10.84
N LEU A 258 -13.81 10.61 -11.28
CA LEU A 258 -13.72 9.94 -12.58
C LEU A 258 -13.85 10.93 -13.74
N ALA A 259 -14.77 11.89 -13.65
CA ALA A 259 -14.89 12.96 -14.65
C ALA A 259 -13.62 13.81 -14.70
N THR A 260 -13.06 14.14 -13.53
CA THR A 260 -11.77 14.85 -13.45
C THR A 260 -10.65 14.04 -14.11
N ARG A 261 -10.60 12.73 -13.91
CA ARG A 261 -9.59 11.88 -14.54
C ARG A 261 -9.76 11.81 -16.05
N GLU A 262 -11.00 11.79 -16.55
CA GLU A 262 -11.29 11.88 -18.00
C GLU A 262 -10.75 13.20 -18.57
N ASP A 263 -11.02 14.34 -17.92
CA ASP A 263 -10.48 15.65 -18.31
C ASP A 263 -8.93 15.66 -18.33
N THR A 264 -8.27 14.98 -17.38
CA THR A 264 -6.81 14.82 -17.37
C THR A 264 -6.32 14.05 -18.58
N LEU A 265 -6.99 12.98 -18.97
CA LEU A 265 -6.62 12.16 -20.13
C LEU A 265 -6.83 12.94 -21.43
N ASP A 266 -7.93 13.67 -21.55
CA ASP A 266 -8.20 14.55 -22.68
C ASP A 266 -7.17 15.66 -22.81
N LEU A 267 -6.74 16.26 -21.68
CA LEU A 267 -5.65 17.23 -21.67
C LEU A 267 -4.32 16.59 -22.08
N LEU A 268 -3.99 15.40 -21.56
CA LEU A 268 -2.78 14.66 -21.92
C LEU A 268 -2.71 14.38 -23.43
N HIS A 269 -3.84 14.07 -24.07
CA HIS A 269 -3.91 13.85 -25.52
C HIS A 269 -3.59 15.09 -26.35
N GLN A 270 -3.74 16.29 -25.79
CA GLN A 270 -3.42 17.54 -26.50
C GLN A 270 -1.94 17.88 -26.48
N PHE A 271 -1.16 17.32 -25.55
CA PHE A 271 0.29 17.53 -25.49
C PHE A 271 1.01 16.68 -26.54
N THR A 272 2.06 17.20 -27.17
CA THR A 272 3.05 16.39 -27.90
C THR A 272 4.06 15.77 -26.94
N ASP A 273 4.81 14.76 -27.39
CA ASP A 273 5.84 14.12 -26.55
C ASP A 273 6.98 15.10 -26.18
N ASP A 274 7.33 16.03 -27.07
CA ASP A 274 8.27 17.12 -26.77
C ASP A 274 7.72 18.07 -25.70
N GLN A 275 6.42 18.39 -25.75
CA GLN A 275 5.76 19.19 -24.71
C GLN A 275 5.68 18.45 -23.37
N LEU A 276 5.50 17.13 -23.38
CA LEU A 276 5.57 16.31 -22.17
C LEU A 276 6.97 16.29 -21.55
N ALA A 277 8.01 16.35 -22.39
CA ALA A 277 9.40 16.47 -21.94
C ALA A 277 9.82 17.88 -21.52
N ALA A 278 9.05 18.90 -21.90
CA ALA A 278 9.35 20.28 -21.55
C ALA A 278 9.28 20.52 -20.04
N ARG A 279 10.20 21.35 -19.54
CA ARG A 279 10.27 21.75 -18.13
C ARG A 279 9.34 22.92 -17.89
N LEU A 280 8.37 22.73 -17.00
CA LEU A 280 7.45 23.74 -16.53
C LEU A 280 7.90 24.24 -15.15
N PRO A 281 7.80 25.56 -14.90
CA PRO A 281 8.15 26.12 -13.60
C PRO A 281 7.12 25.75 -12.56
N THR A 282 7.57 25.18 -11.44
CA THR A 282 6.72 24.87 -10.30
C THR A 282 7.24 25.49 -9.02
N VAL A 283 6.41 25.51 -7.97
CA VAL A 283 6.83 25.98 -6.64
C VAL A 283 8.00 25.19 -6.07
N VAL A 284 8.14 23.91 -6.43
CA VAL A 284 9.23 23.01 -6.00
C VAL A 284 10.37 22.90 -7.04
N GLY A 285 10.48 23.87 -7.94
CA GLY A 285 11.45 23.87 -9.03
C GLY A 285 10.90 23.31 -10.33
N ASP A 286 11.68 23.40 -11.41
CA ASP A 286 11.18 23.09 -12.75
C ASP A 286 10.98 21.56 -12.96
N GLN A 287 9.75 21.14 -13.24
CA GLN A 287 9.36 19.73 -13.45
C GLN A 287 8.97 19.47 -14.90
N ALA A 288 9.18 18.24 -15.39
CA ALA A 288 8.69 17.86 -16.71
C ALA A 288 7.15 17.84 -16.71
N ALA A 289 6.50 18.34 -17.77
CA ALA A 289 5.04 18.33 -17.86
C ALA A 289 4.46 16.91 -17.71
N GLY A 290 5.09 15.91 -18.33
CA GLY A 290 4.73 14.50 -18.17
C GLY A 290 4.86 13.99 -16.73
N GLY A 291 5.83 14.51 -15.97
CA GLY A 291 5.99 14.22 -14.55
C GLY A 291 4.85 14.80 -13.69
N LEU A 292 4.30 15.96 -14.05
CA LEU A 292 3.14 16.54 -13.37
C LEU A 292 1.87 15.71 -13.57
N PHE A 293 1.67 15.16 -14.77
CA PHE A 293 0.61 14.18 -15.01
C PHE A 293 0.81 12.91 -14.17
N ALA A 294 1.99 12.28 -14.26
CA ALA A 294 2.25 11.02 -13.56
C ALA A 294 2.23 11.17 -12.02
N GLY A 295 2.70 12.31 -11.50
CA GLY A 295 2.74 12.62 -10.06
C GLY A 295 1.37 12.76 -9.39
N ARG A 296 0.25 12.61 -10.13
CA ARG A 296 -1.09 12.47 -9.54
C ARG A 296 -1.26 11.11 -8.86
N ALA A 297 -0.59 10.08 -9.36
CA ALA A 297 -0.62 8.75 -8.76
C ALA A 297 0.06 8.72 -7.39
N GLU A 298 1.22 9.37 -7.25
CA GLU A 298 1.96 9.47 -5.98
C GLU A 298 1.14 10.22 -4.93
N HIS A 299 0.61 11.39 -5.27
CA HIS A 299 -0.27 12.17 -4.40
C HIS A 299 -1.50 11.37 -3.92
N ALA A 300 -2.11 10.59 -4.82
CA ALA A 300 -3.22 9.72 -4.45
C ALA A 300 -2.79 8.60 -3.48
N ALA A 301 -1.63 7.98 -3.71
CA ALA A 301 -1.12 6.92 -2.85
C ALA A 301 -0.77 7.43 -1.44
N GLU A 302 -0.24 8.64 -1.29
CA GLU A 302 0.03 9.28 0.00
C GLU A 302 -1.26 9.45 0.83
N HIS A 303 -2.33 9.91 0.20
CA HIS A 303 -3.63 10.06 0.87
C HIS A 303 -4.24 8.71 1.24
N ILE A 304 -4.19 7.71 0.35
CA ILE A 304 -4.67 6.35 0.67
C ILE A 304 -3.89 5.81 1.88
N THR A 305 -2.57 5.92 1.88
CA THR A 305 -1.71 5.45 2.98
C THR A 305 -2.08 6.14 4.29
N SER A 306 -2.27 7.45 4.28
CA SER A 306 -2.65 8.22 5.46
C SER A 306 -4.01 7.78 6.04
N VAL A 307 -5.00 7.54 5.17
CA VAL A 307 -6.31 7.03 5.59
C VAL A 307 -6.18 5.60 6.13
N GLU A 308 -5.46 4.72 5.44
CA GLU A 308 -5.21 3.35 5.89
C GLU A 308 -4.57 3.30 7.28
N GLU A 309 -3.54 4.11 7.51
CA GLU A 309 -2.86 4.19 8.81
C GLU A 309 -3.82 4.65 9.91
N ALA A 310 -4.63 5.68 9.65
CA ALA A 310 -5.63 6.16 10.60
C ALA A 310 -6.70 5.11 10.93
N LEU A 311 -7.10 4.30 9.95
CA LEU A 311 -8.04 3.19 10.15
C LEU A 311 -7.39 2.01 10.90
N ARG A 312 -6.11 1.71 10.63
CA ARG A 312 -5.32 0.64 11.30
C ARG A 312 -4.97 0.93 12.74
N GLN A 313 -4.82 2.20 13.14
CA GLN A 313 -4.57 2.60 14.53
C GLN A 313 -5.74 2.26 15.49
N ARG A 314 -6.73 1.49 15.03
CA ARG A 314 -7.62 0.68 15.88
C ARG A 314 -6.90 -0.56 16.44
N VAL A 315 -6.22 -0.40 17.58
CA VAL A 315 -6.24 -1.35 18.71
C VAL A 315 -6.46 -0.57 20.00
#